data_AF-A0A2Y9BFJ6-F1
#
_entry.id   AF-A0A2Y9BFJ6-F1
#
_cell.length_a   1.000
_cell.length_b   1.000
_cell.length_c   1.000
_cell.angle_alpha   90.00
_cell.angle_beta   90.00
_cell.angle_gamma   90.00
#
_symmetry.space_group_name_H-M   'P 1'
#
loop_
_entity.id
_entity.type
_entity.pdbx_description
1 polymer ?
#
loop_
_entity_poly.entity_id
_entity_poly.type
_entity_poly.pdbx_seq_one_letter_code
_entity_poly.pdbx_strand_id
1 'polypeptide(L)'
;MIECPVWGPIGPKDLSGGTKTLILMYKDKKHIFNATNCGDNCAKWILKIAEKQDLTICLQHNMDFGEDDFEAVMLNDNRHSYNMRELLDAVFDLESE
;
A
#
# COMPACT_ATOMS: atom_id res chain seq x y z
N MET A 1 -11.38 -4.34 -22.44
CA MET A 1 -12.23 -4.44 -21.25
C MET A 1 -11.58 -5.45 -20.31
N ILE A 2 -11.84 -5.36 -19.01
CA ILE A 2 -11.43 -6.39 -18.04
C ILE A 2 -12.61 -7.36 -17.92
N GLU A 3 -12.40 -8.62 -18.26
CA GLU A 3 -13.46 -9.63 -18.20
C GLU A 3 -13.66 -10.08 -16.74
N CYS A 4 -14.79 -9.72 -16.14
CA CYS A 4 -15.19 -10.20 -14.82
C CYS A 4 -16.25 -11.30 -14.96
N PRO A 5 -16.06 -12.50 -14.39
CA PRO A 5 -17.01 -13.61 -14.53
C PRO A 5 -18.36 -13.33 -13.85
N VAL A 6 -18.41 -12.40 -12.88
CA VAL A 6 -19.62 -12.07 -12.12
C VAL A 6 -20.36 -10.89 -12.73
N TRP A 7 -19.65 -9.86 -13.19
CA TRP A 7 -20.24 -8.58 -13.62
C TRP A 7 -20.10 -8.30 -15.12
N GLY A 8 -19.48 -9.21 -15.88
CA GLY A 8 -19.19 -9.02 -17.29
C GLY A 8 -18.02 -8.05 -17.54
N PRO A 9 -17.93 -7.46 -18.74
CA PRO A 9 -16.83 -6.58 -19.11
C PRO A 9 -16.85 -5.28 -18.28
N ILE A 10 -15.75 -4.99 -17.57
CA ILE A 10 -15.55 -3.77 -16.78
C ILE A 10 -14.55 -2.85 -17.50
N GLY A 11 -14.90 -1.57 -17.65
CA GLY A 11 -14.01 -0.56 -18.20
C GLY A 11 -13.00 -0.08 -17.16
N PRO A 12 -11.79 0.38 -17.56
CA PRO A 12 -10.84 0.97 -16.61
C PRO A 12 -11.42 2.16 -15.82
N LYS A 13 -12.38 2.89 -16.38
CA LYS A 13 -13.07 4.00 -15.71
C LYS A 13 -13.95 3.54 -14.56
N ASP A 14 -14.48 2.32 -14.64
CA ASP A 14 -15.42 1.76 -13.68
C ASP A 14 -14.72 1.05 -12.50
N LEU A 15 -13.39 0.93 -12.55
CA LEU A 15 -12.60 0.41 -11.42
C LEU A 15 -12.66 1.37 -10.22
N SER A 16 -12.63 0.78 -9.03
CA SER A 16 -12.51 1.54 -7.78
C SER A 16 -11.23 2.38 -7.77
N GLY A 17 -11.23 3.47 -7.00
CA GLY A 17 -10.05 4.31 -6.81
C GLY A 17 -8.85 3.51 -6.31
N GLY A 18 -9.03 2.71 -5.25
CA GLY A 18 -7.96 1.85 -4.70
C GLY A 18 -7.40 0.86 -5.73
N THR A 19 -8.24 0.21 -6.53
CA THR A 19 -7.77 -0.69 -7.60
C THR A 19 -6.92 0.04 -8.64
N LYS A 20 -7.35 1.24 -9.06
CA LYS A 20 -6.57 2.07 -9.99
C LYS A 20 -5.22 2.47 -9.38
N THR A 21 -5.20 2.86 -8.11
CA THR A 21 -3.97 3.21 -7.39
C THR A 21 -3.02 2.02 -7.30
N LEU A 22 -3.49 0.81 -6.99
CA LEU A 22 -2.67 -0.41 -7.00
C LEU A 22 -2.06 -0.69 -8.38
N ILE A 23 -2.84 -0.51 -9.45
CA ILE A 23 -2.35 -0.64 -10.82
C ILE A 23 -1.24 0.38 -11.10
N LEU A 24 -1.43 1.62 -10.65
CA LEU A 24 -0.44 2.69 -10.80
C LEU A 24 0.82 2.40 -9.98
N MET A 25 0.72 2.00 -8.72
CA MET A 25 1.85 1.55 -7.90
C MET A 25 2.65 0.42 -8.57
N TYR A 26 1.96 -0.51 -9.25
CA TYR A 26 2.64 -1.61 -9.94
C TYR A 26 3.30 -1.19 -11.26
N LYS A 27 2.73 -0.21 -11.98
CA LYS A 27 3.12 0.12 -13.37
C LYS A 27 3.88 1.43 -13.54
N ASP A 28 3.61 2.42 -12.71
CA ASP A 28 4.23 3.74 -12.75
C ASP A 28 5.30 3.86 -11.66
N LYS A 29 6.57 3.76 -12.09
CA LYS A 29 7.74 3.84 -11.21
C LYS A 29 8.22 5.27 -10.96
N LYS A 30 7.58 6.28 -11.53
CA LYS A 30 8.03 7.69 -11.47
C LYS A 30 7.38 8.49 -10.36
N HIS A 31 6.24 8.04 -9.86
CA HIS A 31 5.44 8.78 -8.88
C HIS A 31 5.24 7.96 -7.61
N ILE A 32 5.18 8.67 -6.48
CA ILE A 32 4.79 8.11 -5.19
C ILE A 32 3.28 8.33 -5.03
N PHE A 33 2.56 7.26 -4.70
CA PHE A 33 1.11 7.29 -4.57
C PHE A 33 0.67 7.29 -3.11
N ASN A 34 -0.43 7.99 -2.83
CA ASN A 34 -1.07 7.99 -1.52
C ASN A 34 -1.85 6.69 -1.31
N ALA A 35 -1.33 5.81 -0.45
CA ALA A 35 -1.93 4.52 -0.12
C ALA A 35 -3.09 4.65 0.88
N THR A 36 -3.18 5.74 1.65
CA THR A 36 -4.29 5.98 2.59
C THR A 36 -5.66 5.95 1.90
N ASN A 37 -5.77 6.44 0.66
CA ASN A 37 -7.03 6.39 -0.10
C ASN A 37 -7.41 4.99 -0.60
N CYS A 38 -6.53 4.00 -0.46
CA CYS A 38 -6.80 2.63 -0.86
C CYS A 38 -7.55 1.85 0.23
N GLY A 39 -7.34 2.19 1.51
CA GLY A 39 -7.88 1.47 2.67
C GLY A 39 -7.21 0.12 2.94
N ASP A 40 -7.51 -0.49 4.09
CA ASP A 40 -6.86 -1.74 4.57
C ASP A 40 -7.07 -2.93 3.63
N ASN A 41 -8.17 -2.97 2.89
CA ASN A 41 -8.44 -4.02 1.91
C ASN A 41 -7.39 -4.08 0.77
N CYS A 42 -6.62 -3.00 0.58
CA CYS A 42 -5.54 -2.92 -0.40
C CYS A 42 -4.17 -3.30 0.18
N ALA A 43 -4.01 -3.36 1.50
CA ALA A 43 -2.71 -3.54 2.16
C ALA A 43 -1.99 -4.84 1.71
N LYS A 44 -2.71 -5.96 1.69
CA LYS A 44 -2.17 -7.25 1.18
C LYS A 44 -1.68 -7.16 -0.26
N TRP A 45 -2.31 -6.32 -1.10
CA TRP A 45 -1.92 -6.15 -2.50
C TRP A 45 -0.70 -5.25 -2.63
N ILE A 46 -0.55 -4.26 -1.75
CA ILE A 46 0.67 -3.44 -1.65
C ILE A 46 1.86 -4.34 -1.30
N LEU A 47 1.73 -5.21 -0.29
CA LEU A 47 2.78 -6.17 0.07
C LEU A 47 3.12 -7.10 -1.12
N LYS A 48 2.11 -7.61 -1.83
CA LYS A 48 2.33 -8.44 -3.03
C LYS A 48 3.00 -7.70 -4.19
N ILE A 49 2.87 -6.37 -4.26
CA ILE A 49 3.61 -5.55 -5.22
C ILE A 49 5.06 -5.38 -4.74
N ALA A 50 5.26 -5.11 -3.45
CA ALA A 50 6.58 -4.96 -2.83
C ALA A 50 7.44 -6.22 -2.93
N GLU A 51 6.84 -7.42 -2.87
CA GLU A 51 7.52 -8.70 -3.15
C GLU A 51 8.15 -8.77 -4.56
N LYS A 52 7.69 -7.94 -5.51
CA LYS A 52 8.12 -7.97 -6.92
C LYS A 52 9.03 -6.81 -7.30
N GLN A 53 9.00 -5.72 -6.54
CA GLN A 53 9.78 -4.52 -6.82
C GLN A 53 9.77 -3.58 -5.61
N ASP A 54 10.81 -2.77 -5.49
CA ASP A 54 10.84 -1.67 -4.54
C ASP A 54 9.64 -0.75 -4.76
N LEU A 55 8.91 -0.48 -3.68
CA LEU A 55 7.70 0.31 -3.70
C LEU A 55 7.76 1.34 -2.58
N THR A 56 7.74 2.62 -2.95
CA THR A 56 7.58 3.73 -2.01
C THR A 56 6.14 4.25 -2.10
N ILE A 57 5.47 4.34 -0.95
CA ILE A 57 4.11 4.85 -0.82
C ILE A 57 4.07 5.98 0.21
N CYS A 58 3.06 6.83 0.11
CA CYS A 58 2.72 7.78 1.16
C CYS A 58 1.54 7.23 1.99
N LEU A 59 1.69 7.21 3.31
CA LEU A 59 0.65 6.90 4.27
C LEU A 59 0.37 8.15 5.11
N GLN A 60 -0.90 8.52 5.24
CA GLN A 60 -1.36 9.63 6.09
C GLN A 60 -2.12 9.11 7.33
N HIS A 61 -2.32 7.79 7.42
CA HIS A 61 -2.84 7.09 8.59
C HIS A 61 -2.17 5.72 8.67
N ASN A 62 -2.28 5.10 9.84
CA ASN A 62 -1.82 3.74 10.08
C ASN A 62 -2.69 2.77 9.27
N MET A 63 -2.09 2.12 8.28
CA MET A 63 -2.72 1.07 7.49
C MET A 63 -2.43 -0.28 8.14
N ASP A 64 -3.44 -1.14 8.23
CA ASP A 64 -3.25 -2.50 8.72
C ASP A 64 -2.70 -3.41 7.61
N PHE A 65 -1.42 -3.79 7.72
CA PHE A 65 -0.76 -4.72 6.80
C PHE A 65 -0.95 -6.19 7.18
N GLY A 66 -1.70 -6.49 8.25
CA GLY A 66 -2.01 -7.83 8.72
C GLY A 66 -0.98 -8.37 9.72
N GLU A 67 -1.15 -9.64 10.08
CA GLU A 67 -0.32 -10.30 11.11
C GLU A 67 0.98 -10.91 10.55
N ASP A 68 1.09 -11.04 9.22
CA ASP A 68 2.26 -11.61 8.57
C ASP A 68 3.45 -10.64 8.64
N ASP A 69 4.66 -11.19 8.73
CA ASP A 69 5.89 -10.40 8.70
C ASP A 69 6.06 -9.71 7.34
N PHE A 70 6.56 -8.47 7.36
CA PHE A 70 6.90 -7.69 6.18
C PHE A 70 8.05 -6.73 6.50
N GLU A 71 8.90 -6.43 5.52
CA GLU A 71 9.94 -5.43 5.70
C GLU A 71 9.50 -4.09 5.11
N ALA A 72 9.59 -3.02 5.90
CA ALA A 72 9.36 -1.66 5.47
C ALA A 72 10.38 -0.70 6.10
N VAL A 73 10.62 0.43 5.43
CA VAL A 73 11.41 1.53 5.96
C VAL A 73 10.53 2.79 5.98
N MET A 74 10.36 3.37 7.16
CA MET A 74 9.75 4.68 7.32
C MET A 74 10.77 5.75 6.93
N LEU A 75 10.52 6.46 5.83
CA LEU A 75 11.49 7.40 5.27
C LEU A 75 11.61 8.71 6.06
N ASN A 76 10.65 9.01 6.94
CA ASN A 76 10.64 10.24 7.74
C ASN A 76 11.81 10.28 8.74
N ASP A 77 12.14 9.15 9.34
CA ASP A 77 13.17 8.97 10.37
C ASP A 77 14.18 7.85 10.04
N ASN A 78 14.04 7.23 8.87
CA ASN A 78 14.85 6.11 8.37
C ASN A 78 14.81 4.88 9.29
N ARG A 79 13.62 4.57 9.84
CA ARG A 79 13.40 3.44 10.73
C ARG A 79 12.91 2.20 9.99
N HIS A 80 13.53 1.06 10.29
CA HIS A 80 13.14 -0.23 9.73
C HIS A 80 12.10 -0.91 10.64
N SER A 81 11.13 -1.57 10.01
CA SER A 81 10.10 -2.38 10.69
C SER A 81 9.92 -3.69 9.95
N TYR A 82 9.82 -4.80 10.69
CA TYR A 82 9.70 -6.15 10.14
C TYR A 82 8.32 -6.78 10.34
N ASN A 83 7.39 -6.05 10.96
CA ASN A 83 6.00 -6.47 11.20
C ASN A 83 5.15 -5.25 11.61
N MET A 84 3.84 -5.47 11.78
CA MET A 84 2.91 -4.41 12.17
C MET A 84 3.23 -3.77 13.52
N ARG A 85 3.70 -4.55 14.50
CA ARG A 85 4.01 -4.03 15.82
C ARG A 85 5.16 -3.02 15.75
N GLU A 86 6.25 -3.39 15.08
CA GLU A 86 7.41 -2.52 14.93
C GLU A 86 7.09 -1.28 14.09
N LEU A 87 6.19 -1.39 13.11
CA LEU A 87 5.72 -0.25 12.34
C LEU A 87 4.93 0.73 13.22
N LEU A 88 4.02 0.22 14.05
CA LEU A 88 3.26 1.06 14.98
C LEU A 88 4.16 1.71 16.03
N ASP A 89 5.11 0.96 16.60
CA ASP A 89 6.09 1.51 17.54
C ASP A 89 6.90 2.67 16.89
N ALA A 90 7.29 2.52 15.61
CA ALA A 90 7.95 3.60 14.86
C ALA A 90 7.05 4.83 14.66
N VAL A 91 5.77 4.64 14.35
CA VAL A 91 4.81 5.75 14.23
C VAL A 91 4.63 6.48 15.56
N PHE A 92 4.43 5.75 16.66
CA PHE A 92 4.19 6.36 17.97
C PHE A 92 5.39 7.17 18.47
N ASP A 93 6.60 6.68 18.22
CA ASP A 93 7.82 7.41 18.56
C ASP A 93 7.92 8.72 17.76
N LEU A 94 7.58 8.71 16.46
CA LEU A 94 7.58 9.91 15.61
C LEU A 94 6.56 10.97 16.06
N GLU A 95 5.36 10.55 16.50
CA GLU A 95 4.32 11.48 16.99
C GLU A 95 4.64 12.08 18.37
N SER A 96 5.62 11.52 19.08
CA SER A 96 6.03 11.96 20.42
C SER A 96 7.12 13.04 20.40
N GLU A 97 7.67 13.38 19.23
CA GLU A 97 8.68 14.43 18.99
C GLU A 97 8.06 15.78 18.61
#